data_AF-T2M3F6-F1
#
_entry.id   AF-T2M3F6-F1
#
_cell.length_a   1.000
_cell.length_b   1.000
_cell.length_c   1.000
_cell.angle_alpha   90.00
_cell.angle_beta   90.00
_cell.angle_gamma   90.00
#
_symmetry.space_group_name_H-M   'P 1'
#
loop_
_entity.id
_entity.type
_entity.pdbx_description
1 polymer ?
#
loop_
_entity_poly.entity_id
_entity_poly.type
_entity_poly.pdbx_seq_one_letter_code
_entity_poly.pdbx_strand_id
1 'polypeptide(L)'
;SCNGAVRKSEEISEFLEVKSNDISNVTYGLACYLKENGDSILMSKDYFRLSPSQLYCITKQLQIPHPNSTIDLGYLYQFVAALSRLNITDPATQFCNGEENESFLTFDLSLFSSLTRLQIDACNINSIRGFESLCQKLKKLTARYCLSSMKSLLIDAAVEKRSTPQVNLLGEIWRVQAAYKLS
;
A
#
# COMPACT_ATOMS: atom_id res chain seq x y z
N SER A 1 45.71 -14.42 -8.20
CA SER A 1 44.44 -14.91 -7.61
C SER A 1 44.07 -14.06 -6.42
N CYS A 2 43.11 -13.15 -6.59
CA CYS A 2 42.56 -12.35 -5.50
C CYS A 2 41.25 -13.02 -5.05
N ASN A 3 41.30 -13.77 -3.95
CA ASN A 3 40.09 -14.25 -3.26
C ASN A 3 39.57 -13.12 -2.37
N GLY A 4 38.61 -12.35 -2.90
CA GLY A 4 37.87 -11.34 -2.14
C GLY A 4 36.76 -11.99 -1.33
N ALA A 5 37.08 -12.51 -0.15
CA ALA A 5 36.06 -12.80 0.87
C ALA A 5 35.71 -11.48 1.57
N VAL A 6 34.62 -10.84 1.12
CA VAL A 6 34.02 -9.70 1.82
C VAL A 6 33.59 -10.18 3.20
N ARG A 7 34.36 -9.82 4.24
CA ARG A 7 33.90 -9.93 5.62
C ARG A 7 32.66 -9.04 5.74
N LYS A 8 31.48 -9.64 5.82
CA LYS A 8 30.24 -8.95 6.22
C LYS A 8 30.53 -8.26 7.55
N SER A 9 30.47 -6.92 7.56
CA SER A 9 30.67 -6.15 8.79
C SER A 9 29.59 -6.54 9.82
N GLU A 10 30.03 -6.90 11.02
CA GLU A 10 29.15 -7.28 12.15
C GLU A 10 28.18 -6.15 12.51
N GLU A 11 28.59 -4.89 12.37
CA GLU A 11 27.77 -3.70 12.65
C GLU A 11 26.55 -3.58 11.72
N ILE A 12 26.71 -3.97 10.46
CA ILE A 12 25.61 -3.97 9.47
C ILE A 12 24.67 -5.13 9.77
N SER A 13 25.21 -6.26 10.24
CA SER A 13 24.40 -7.42 10.58
C SER A 13 23.55 -7.15 11.82
N GLU A 14 24.13 -6.52 12.85
CA GLU A 14 23.41 -6.10 14.06
C GLU A 14 22.34 -5.05 13.76
N PHE A 15 22.62 -4.06 12.90
CA PHE A 15 21.62 -3.07 12.49
C PHE A 15 20.51 -3.66 11.62
N LEU A 16 20.83 -4.62 10.75
CA LEU A 16 19.85 -5.36 9.95
C LEU A 16 19.01 -6.30 10.82
N GLU A 17 19.61 -6.93 11.82
CA GLU A 17 18.94 -7.79 12.80
C GLU A 17 17.99 -6.97 13.67
N VAL A 18 18.39 -5.81 14.18
CA VAL A 18 17.49 -4.91 14.94
C VAL A 18 16.29 -4.48 14.09
N LYS A 19 16.51 -4.05 12.84
CA LYS A 19 15.41 -3.68 11.93
C LYS A 19 14.51 -4.86 11.57
N SER A 20 15.09 -6.05 11.35
CA SER A 20 14.33 -7.27 11.05
C SER A 20 13.55 -7.77 12.26
N ASN A 21 14.11 -7.59 13.46
CA ASN A 21 13.48 -7.95 14.72
C ASN A 21 12.29 -7.04 15.00
N ASP A 22 12.39 -5.73 14.73
CA ASP A 22 11.26 -4.81 14.84
C ASP A 22 10.11 -5.16 13.87
N ILE A 23 10.43 -5.50 12.61
CA ILE A 23 9.43 -5.91 11.63
C ILE A 23 8.74 -7.22 12.08
N SER A 24 9.52 -8.21 12.52
CA SER A 24 9.00 -9.50 12.99
C SER A 24 8.16 -9.34 14.24
N ASN A 25 8.57 -8.48 15.18
CA ASN A 25 7.83 -8.22 16.42
C ASN A 25 6.49 -7.53 16.14
N VAL A 26 6.48 -6.52 15.27
CA VAL A 26 5.23 -5.82 14.89
C VAL A 26 4.27 -6.78 14.17
N THR A 27 4.77 -7.55 13.21
CA THR A 27 3.92 -8.48 12.45
C THR A 27 3.44 -9.66 13.29
N TYR A 28 4.26 -10.19 14.18
CA TYR A 28 3.85 -11.22 15.14
C TYR A 28 2.79 -10.70 16.12
N GLY A 29 3.01 -9.52 16.71
CA GLY A 29 2.03 -8.91 17.60
C GLY A 29 0.68 -8.70 16.93
N LEU A 30 0.67 -8.26 15.66
CA LEU A 30 -0.54 -8.18 14.86
C LEU A 30 -1.16 -9.55 14.60
N ALA A 31 -0.37 -10.57 14.26
CA ALA A 31 -0.88 -11.92 14.02
C ALA A 31 -1.55 -12.51 15.28
N CYS A 32 -0.95 -12.34 16.47
CA CYS A 32 -1.54 -12.75 17.73
C CYS A 32 -2.88 -12.05 18.00
N TYR A 33 -2.91 -10.72 17.85
CA TYR A 33 -4.14 -9.95 18.06
C TYR A 33 -5.25 -10.36 17.09
N LEU A 34 -4.90 -10.57 15.81
CA LEU A 34 -5.86 -10.94 14.76
C LEU A 34 -6.30 -12.40 14.84
N LYS A 35 -5.51 -13.29 15.43
CA LYS A 35 -5.93 -14.67 15.68
C LYS A 35 -7.13 -14.73 16.63
N GLU A 36 -7.19 -13.83 17.61
CA GLU A 36 -8.27 -13.78 18.60
C GLU A 36 -9.43 -12.89 18.16
N ASN A 37 -9.13 -11.76 17.49
CA ASN A 37 -10.11 -10.71 17.21
C ASN A 37 -10.47 -10.58 15.72
N GLY A 38 -9.72 -11.22 14.83
CA GLY A 38 -9.78 -11.00 13.38
C GLY A 38 -11.15 -11.27 12.79
N ASP A 39 -11.77 -12.41 13.12
CA ASP A 39 -13.10 -12.75 12.62
C ASP A 39 -14.17 -11.74 13.05
N SER A 40 -14.14 -11.32 14.32
CA SER A 40 -15.04 -10.29 14.85
C SER A 40 -14.85 -8.95 14.12
N ILE A 41 -13.61 -8.55 13.88
CA ILE A 41 -13.28 -7.33 13.15
C ILE A 41 -13.73 -7.40 11.68
N LEU A 42 -13.54 -8.54 11.01
CA LEU A 42 -13.99 -8.73 9.62
C LEU A 42 -15.51 -8.67 9.50
N MET A 43 -16.22 -9.19 10.50
CA MET A 43 -17.68 -9.12 10.59
C MET A 43 -18.18 -7.72 10.98
N SER A 44 -17.39 -6.94 11.72
CA SER A 44 -17.71 -5.57 12.08
C SER A 44 -17.83 -4.68 10.84
N LYS A 45 -18.79 -3.76 10.86
CA LYS A 45 -18.98 -2.73 9.81
C LYS A 45 -18.05 -1.52 9.95
N ASP A 46 -17.15 -1.56 10.94
CA ASP A 46 -16.23 -0.48 11.22
C ASP A 46 -14.96 -0.54 10.36
N TYR A 47 -14.16 0.53 10.44
CA TYR A 47 -12.84 0.58 9.84
C TYR A 47 -11.82 -0.03 10.80
N PHE A 48 -11.06 -1.01 10.31
CA PHE A 48 -9.88 -1.46 11.04
C PHE A 48 -8.77 -0.42 10.87
N ARG A 49 -8.13 -0.04 11.98
CA ARG A 49 -7.10 1.01 11.97
C ARG A 49 -5.71 0.39 11.92
N LEU A 50 -4.89 0.83 10.99
CA LEU A 50 -3.46 0.52 10.93
C LEU A 50 -2.65 1.81 10.81
N SER A 51 -1.47 1.83 11.43
CA SER A 51 -0.51 2.92 11.22
C SER A 51 0.34 2.69 9.96
N PRO A 52 0.89 3.76 9.36
CA PRO A 52 1.86 3.65 8.27
C PRO A 52 3.02 2.71 8.60
N SER A 53 3.51 2.75 9.85
CA SER A 53 4.59 1.87 10.34
C SER A 53 4.19 0.40 10.36
N GLN A 54 2.95 0.08 10.78
CA GLN A 54 2.45 -1.30 10.74
C GLN A 54 2.32 -1.81 9.30
N LEU A 55 1.78 -0.99 8.40
CA LEU A 55 1.66 -1.33 6.97
C LEU A 55 3.04 -1.54 6.31
N TYR A 56 4.01 -0.70 6.66
CA TYR A 56 5.40 -0.88 6.25
C TYR A 56 5.97 -2.21 6.71
N CYS A 57 5.79 -2.57 7.99
CA CYS A 57 6.27 -3.84 8.53
C CYS A 57 5.61 -5.03 7.82
N ILE A 58 4.29 -5.00 7.58
CA ILE A 58 3.58 -6.05 6.82
C ILE A 58 4.16 -6.19 5.41
N THR A 59 4.35 -5.06 4.71
CA THR A 59 4.92 -5.04 3.35
C THR A 59 6.33 -5.62 3.32
N LYS A 60 7.16 -5.25 4.29
CA LYS A 60 8.55 -5.73 4.37
C LYS A 60 8.64 -7.19 4.78
N GLN A 61 7.79 -7.66 5.69
CA GLN A 61 7.76 -9.05 6.13
C GLN A 61 7.53 -10.00 4.94
N LEU A 62 6.68 -9.62 3.98
CA LEU A 62 6.43 -10.39 2.76
C LEU A 62 7.61 -10.42 1.78
N GLN A 63 8.55 -9.47 1.90
CA GLN A 63 9.77 -9.42 1.07
C GLN A 63 10.93 -10.22 1.68
N ILE A 64 10.79 -10.72 2.92
CA ILE A 64 11.82 -11.51 3.59
C ILE A 64 11.82 -12.93 2.98
N PRO A 65 12.92 -13.38 2.33
CA PRO A 65 12.96 -14.64 1.58
C PRO A 65 12.72 -15.90 2.43
N HIS A 66 12.93 -15.79 3.74
CA HIS A 66 12.72 -16.85 4.72
C HIS A 66 12.09 -16.21 5.97
N PRO A 67 10.77 -16.04 6.05
CA PRO A 67 10.14 -15.66 7.30
C PRO A 67 10.55 -16.70 8.34
N ASN A 68 11.01 -16.26 9.51
CA ASN A 68 11.35 -17.17 10.60
C ASN A 68 10.19 -18.17 10.78
N SER A 69 10.44 -19.44 10.44
CA SER A 69 9.42 -20.49 10.32
C SER A 69 8.73 -20.84 11.65
N THR A 70 9.18 -20.24 12.74
CA THR A 70 8.59 -20.32 14.06
C THR A 70 7.38 -19.39 14.25
N ILE A 71 7.20 -18.39 13.38
CA ILE A 71 6.18 -17.36 13.52
C ILE A 71 5.00 -17.65 12.59
N ASP A 72 3.86 -18.06 13.15
CA ASP A 72 2.62 -18.26 12.40
C ASP A 72 1.98 -16.90 12.05
N LEU A 73 2.24 -16.43 10.83
CA LEU A 73 1.65 -15.23 10.26
C LEU A 73 0.44 -15.52 9.37
N GLY A 74 -0.04 -16.77 9.31
CA GLY A 74 -1.14 -17.17 8.43
C GLY A 74 -2.41 -16.35 8.68
N TYR A 75 -2.77 -16.16 9.95
CA TYR A 75 -3.92 -15.34 10.34
C TYR A 75 -3.79 -13.88 9.91
N LEU A 76 -2.59 -13.30 10.01
CA LEU A 76 -2.33 -11.92 9.57
C LEU A 76 -2.57 -11.79 8.06
N TYR A 77 -2.01 -12.69 7.25
CA TYR A 77 -2.14 -12.59 5.79
C TYR A 77 -3.55 -12.89 5.31
N GLN A 78 -4.21 -13.88 5.91
CA GLN A 78 -5.63 -14.16 5.64
C GLN A 78 -6.50 -12.95 5.97
N PHE A 79 -6.27 -12.32 7.13
CA PHE A 79 -6.99 -11.13 7.54
C PHE A 79 -6.75 -9.96 6.58
N VAL A 80 -5.49 -9.67 6.22
CA VAL A 80 -5.14 -8.61 5.27
C VAL A 80 -5.83 -8.82 3.92
N ALA A 81 -5.85 -10.06 3.41
CA ALA A 81 -6.52 -10.37 2.15
C ALA A 81 -8.05 -10.21 2.22
N ALA A 82 -8.66 -10.50 3.37
CA ALA A 82 -10.11 -10.46 3.60
C ALA A 82 -10.64 -9.08 4.03
N LEU A 83 -9.78 -8.18 4.51
CA LEU A 83 -10.20 -6.90 5.06
C LEU A 83 -10.84 -6.00 3.99
N SER A 84 -12.07 -5.54 4.26
CA SER A 84 -12.85 -4.73 3.32
C SER A 84 -12.86 -3.23 3.61
N ARG A 85 -12.52 -2.84 4.86
CA ARG A 85 -12.55 -1.46 5.36
C ARG A 85 -11.29 -1.16 6.17
N LEU A 86 -10.45 -0.27 5.66
CA LEU A 86 -9.19 0.12 6.29
C LEU A 86 -9.18 1.63 6.60
N ASN A 87 -8.71 2.00 7.78
CA ASN A 87 -8.32 3.36 8.11
C ASN A 87 -6.81 3.40 8.38
N ILE A 88 -6.11 4.24 7.63
CA ILE A 88 -4.70 4.53 7.82
C ILE A 88 -4.59 5.79 8.64
N THR A 89 -4.15 5.66 9.88
CA THR A 89 -3.95 6.78 10.80
C THR A 89 -2.68 6.54 11.58
N ASP A 90 -1.81 7.55 11.64
CA ASP A 90 -0.64 7.51 12.49
C ASP A 90 -1.04 7.89 13.93
N PRO A 91 -0.74 7.09 14.97
CA PRO A 91 -1.00 7.48 16.35
C PRO A 91 -0.37 8.83 16.73
N ALA A 92 0.73 9.25 16.10
CA ALA A 92 1.34 10.56 16.32
C ALA A 92 0.41 11.72 15.89
N THR A 93 -0.43 11.50 14.86
CA THR A 93 -1.31 12.55 14.31
C THR A 93 -2.45 12.93 15.24
N GLN A 94 -2.74 12.09 16.25
CA GLN A 94 -3.68 12.44 17.32
C GLN A 94 -3.18 13.62 18.16
N PHE A 95 -1.89 13.93 18.12
CA PHE A 95 -1.24 15.01 18.86
C PHE A 95 -0.81 16.21 17.99
N CYS A 96 -0.80 16.06 16.65
CA CYS A 96 -0.20 17.04 15.72
C CYS A 96 -1.22 17.96 15.01
N ASN A 97 -2.39 18.24 15.59
CA ASN A 97 -3.40 19.18 15.04
C ASN A 97 -3.82 18.94 13.57
N GLY A 98 -3.60 17.74 13.02
CA GLY A 98 -3.93 17.43 11.63
C GLY A 98 -2.89 17.89 10.60
N GLU A 99 -1.62 17.99 10.98
CA GLU A 99 -0.52 18.13 10.02
C GLU A 99 -0.14 16.79 9.38
N GLU A 100 0.28 16.82 8.12
CA GLU A 100 0.70 15.65 7.35
C GLU A 100 2.06 15.16 7.83
N ASN A 101 2.17 13.87 8.20
CA ASN A 101 3.47 13.31 8.58
C ASN A 101 4.32 12.98 7.34
N GLU A 102 5.52 13.55 7.27
CA GLU A 102 6.56 13.21 6.27
C GLU A 102 7.22 11.84 6.56
N SER A 103 6.41 10.80 6.73
CA SER A 103 6.92 9.44 6.87
C SER A 103 7.41 8.91 5.52
N PHE A 104 8.70 8.64 5.41
CA PHE A 104 9.33 7.98 4.24
C PHE A 104 9.08 6.46 4.17
N LEU A 105 8.21 5.93 5.04
CA LEU A 105 7.90 4.51 5.11
C LEU A 105 6.96 4.12 3.97
N THR A 106 7.50 3.42 2.98
CA THR A 106 6.73 2.97 1.82
C THR A 106 6.05 1.63 2.07
N PHE A 107 4.75 1.56 1.83
CA PHE A 107 3.94 0.35 2.04
C PHE A 107 3.00 0.09 0.86
N ASP A 108 2.60 -1.17 0.71
CA ASP A 108 1.83 -1.63 -0.46
C ASP A 108 0.40 -2.02 -0.07
N LEU A 109 -0.58 -1.36 -0.68
CA LEU A 109 -2.00 -1.68 -0.47
C LEU A 109 -2.53 -2.77 -1.39
N SER A 110 -1.77 -3.21 -2.40
CA SER A 110 -2.19 -4.31 -3.29
C SER A 110 -2.41 -5.63 -2.53
N LEU A 111 -1.82 -5.75 -1.34
CA LEU A 111 -1.99 -6.87 -0.41
C LEU A 111 -3.46 -7.03 0.06
N PHE A 112 -4.23 -5.95 0.09
CA PHE A 112 -5.62 -5.94 0.55
C PHE A 112 -6.59 -6.25 -0.60
N SER A 113 -6.62 -7.51 -1.02
CA SER A 113 -7.34 -7.93 -2.22
C SER A 113 -8.85 -7.62 -2.22
N SER A 114 -9.47 -7.59 -1.02
CA SER A 114 -10.90 -7.36 -0.79
C SER A 114 -11.25 -5.93 -0.36
N LEU A 115 -10.28 -5.00 -0.37
CA LEU A 115 -10.48 -3.65 0.13
C LEU A 115 -11.44 -2.85 -0.75
N THR A 116 -12.52 -2.35 -0.16
CA THR A 116 -13.55 -1.55 -0.86
C THR A 116 -13.74 -0.16 -0.27
N ARG A 117 -13.34 0.06 0.99
CA ARG A 117 -13.39 1.38 1.61
C ARG A 117 -12.08 1.69 2.30
N LEU A 118 -11.52 2.84 1.98
CA LEU A 118 -10.24 3.31 2.49
C LEU A 118 -10.40 4.71 3.09
N GLN A 119 -9.95 4.86 4.33
CA GLN A 119 -9.74 6.15 4.98
C GLN A 119 -8.23 6.36 5.17
N ILE A 120 -7.76 7.56 4.85
CA ILE A 120 -6.37 7.97 5.03
C ILE A 120 -6.40 9.28 5.79
N ASP A 121 -5.80 9.29 6.98
CA ASP A 121 -5.75 10.45 7.85
C ASP A 121 -4.29 10.84 8.09
N ALA A 122 -3.94 12.07 7.71
CA ALA A 122 -2.63 12.70 7.96
C ALA A 122 -1.41 11.85 7.54
N CYS A 123 -1.55 11.13 6.41
CA CYS A 123 -0.53 10.24 5.88
C CYS A 123 -0.09 10.71 4.48
N ASN A 124 1.22 10.70 4.24
CA ASN A 124 1.77 10.99 2.92
C ASN A 124 1.36 9.91 1.90
N ILE A 125 0.55 10.29 0.91
CA ILE A 125 0.02 9.35 -0.07
C ILE A 125 1.10 8.89 -1.07
N ASN A 126 2.19 9.67 -1.25
CA ASN A 126 3.31 9.26 -2.11
C ASN A 126 4.06 8.05 -1.54
N SER A 127 3.90 7.76 -0.25
CA SER A 127 4.46 6.56 0.39
C SER A 127 3.62 5.29 0.12
N ILE A 128 2.45 5.43 -0.51
CA ILE A 128 1.52 4.34 -0.78
C ILE A 128 1.75 3.75 -2.17
N ARG A 129 2.08 2.46 -2.21
CA ARG A 129 2.18 1.67 -3.45
C ARG A 129 0.92 0.85 -3.69
N GLY A 130 0.73 0.42 -4.93
CA GLY A 130 -0.41 -0.41 -5.33
C GLY A 130 -1.75 0.34 -5.40
N PHE A 131 -1.73 1.67 -5.30
CA PHE A 131 -2.93 2.50 -5.27
C PHE A 131 -3.76 2.40 -6.56
N GLU A 132 -3.11 2.36 -7.71
CA GLU A 132 -3.76 2.21 -9.03
C GLU A 132 -4.66 0.96 -9.12
N SER A 133 -4.15 -0.18 -8.65
CA SER A 133 -4.89 -1.44 -8.60
C SER A 133 -6.09 -1.38 -7.66
N LEU A 134 -6.00 -0.55 -6.62
CA LEU A 134 -7.01 -0.39 -5.59
C LEU A 134 -8.12 0.57 -6.02
N CYS A 135 -7.77 1.63 -6.76
CA CYS A 135 -8.72 2.63 -7.28
C CYS A 135 -9.88 2.00 -8.07
N GLN A 136 -9.62 0.92 -8.79
CA GLN A 136 -10.66 0.22 -9.56
C GLN A 136 -11.66 -0.56 -8.68
N LYS A 137 -11.26 -0.94 -7.47
CA LYS A 137 -12.06 -1.74 -6.52
C LYS A 137 -12.71 -0.91 -5.42
N LEU A 138 -12.16 0.27 -5.14
CA LEU A 138 -12.63 1.15 -4.08
C LEU A 138 -14.01 1.74 -4.40
N LYS A 139 -14.97 1.50 -3.51
CA LYS A 139 -16.29 2.13 -3.51
C LYS A 139 -16.29 3.47 -2.77
N LYS A 140 -15.39 3.64 -1.80
CA LYS A 140 -15.25 4.88 -1.03
C LYS A 140 -13.80 5.11 -0.65
N LEU A 141 -13.27 6.27 -1.02
CA LEU A 141 -12.01 6.80 -0.52
C LEU A 141 -12.30 8.06 0.29
N THR A 142 -11.64 8.23 1.42
CA THR A 142 -11.69 9.47 2.19
C THR A 142 -10.27 9.78 2.64
N ALA A 143 -9.75 10.93 2.22
CA ALA A 143 -8.46 11.42 2.65
C ALA A 143 -8.66 12.71 3.47
N ARG A 144 -8.07 12.77 4.66
CA ARG A 144 -8.10 13.95 5.55
C ARG A 144 -6.67 14.34 5.87
N TYR A 145 -6.39 15.64 5.91
CA TYR A 145 -5.06 16.16 6.28
C TYR A 145 -3.92 15.66 5.37
N CYS A 146 -4.23 15.35 4.10
CA CYS A 146 -3.27 14.86 3.09
C CYS A 146 -3.23 15.81 1.88
N LEU A 147 -3.53 17.10 2.08
CA LEU A 147 -3.82 18.04 0.98
C LEU A 147 -2.61 18.26 0.05
N SER A 148 -1.40 18.23 0.61
CA SER A 148 -0.14 18.44 -0.08
C SER A 148 0.18 17.28 -1.03
N SER A 149 0.05 16.03 -0.56
CA SER A 149 0.28 14.82 -1.36
C SER A 149 -0.89 14.41 -2.26
N MET A 150 -2.14 14.76 -1.92
CA MET A 150 -3.27 14.58 -2.85
C MET A 150 -3.11 15.43 -4.12
N LYS A 151 -2.54 16.63 -3.99
CA LYS A 151 -2.33 17.52 -5.13
C LYS A 151 -1.36 16.90 -6.14
N SER A 152 -0.27 16.26 -5.70
CA SER A 152 0.65 15.58 -6.62
C SER A 152 -0.02 14.41 -7.34
N LEU A 153 -0.75 13.56 -6.62
CA LEU A 153 -1.45 12.41 -7.24
C LEU A 153 -2.53 12.81 -8.24
N LEU A 154 -3.28 13.89 -7.98
CA LEU A 154 -4.29 14.38 -8.93
C LEU A 154 -3.64 14.97 -10.20
N ILE A 155 -2.47 15.59 -10.05
CA ILE A 155 -1.68 16.07 -11.20
C ILE A 155 -1.15 14.89 -12.00
N ASP A 156 -0.58 13.88 -11.33
CA ASP A 156 -0.03 12.69 -11.99
C ASP A 156 -1.13 11.87 -12.70
N ALA A 157 -2.28 11.66 -12.07
CA ALA A 157 -3.44 11.01 -12.70
C ALA A 157 -4.00 11.80 -13.90
N ALA A 158 -3.95 13.14 -13.84
CA ALA A 158 -4.36 13.99 -14.96
C ALA A 158 -3.34 13.96 -16.11
N VAL A 159 -2.05 13.77 -15.82
CA VAL A 159 -0.98 13.61 -16.81
C VAL A 159 -1.02 12.23 -17.44
N GLU A 160 -1.21 11.16 -16.66
CA GLU A 160 -1.35 9.79 -17.18
C GLU A 160 -2.55 9.66 -18.13
N LYS A 161 -3.67 10.33 -17.81
CA LYS A 161 -4.84 10.39 -18.70
C LYS A 161 -4.56 11.12 -20.02
N ARG A 162 -3.52 11.97 -20.08
CA ARG A 162 -3.03 12.60 -21.32
C ARG A 162 -1.98 11.76 -22.05
N SER A 163 -1.30 10.87 -21.33
CA SER A 163 -0.24 10.00 -21.87
C SER A 163 -0.72 8.62 -22.29
N THR A 164 -1.97 8.24 -21.99
CA THR A 164 -2.59 7.11 -22.69
C THR A 164 -2.74 7.50 -24.16
N PRO A 165 -2.05 6.83 -25.12
CA PRO A 165 -2.47 6.92 -26.48
C PRO A 165 -3.87 6.29 -26.50
N GLN A 166 -4.88 7.13 -26.69
CA GLN A 166 -6.06 6.71 -27.42
C GLN A 166 -5.53 6.04 -28.70
N VAL A 167 -5.39 4.72 -28.67
CA VAL A 167 -5.36 3.94 -29.91
C VAL A 167 -6.66 4.33 -30.58
N ASN A 168 -6.54 5.15 -31.62
CA ASN A 168 -7.63 5.68 -32.42
C ASN A 168 -8.37 4.54 -33.14
N LEU A 169 -9.01 3.63 -32.41
CA LEU A 169 -9.79 2.54 -33.01
C LEU A 169 -11.24 2.96 -33.30
N LEU A 170 -11.63 4.18 -32.95
CA LEU A 170 -12.91 4.79 -33.33
C LEU A 170 -12.77 6.00 -34.26
N GLY A 171 -11.54 6.44 -34.56
CA GLY A 171 -11.24 7.57 -35.45
C GLY A 171 -10.96 7.17 -36.91
N GLU A 172 -10.66 5.91 -37.19
CA GLU A 172 -10.31 5.44 -38.54
C GLU A 172 -11.46 4.79 -39.32
N ILE A 173 -12.62 4.56 -38.68
CA ILE A 173 -13.79 3.95 -39.37
C ILE A 173 -14.56 4.98 -40.23
N TRP A 174 -14.37 6.28 -40.02
CA TRP A 174 -15.08 7.32 -40.78
C TRP A 174 -14.29 7.97 -41.93
N ARG A 175 -13.01 7.60 -42.13
CA ARG A 175 -12.19 8.19 -43.22
C ARG A 175 -12.13 7.35 -44.50
N VAL A 176 -12.73 6.16 -44.54
CA VAL A 176 -12.70 5.29 -45.73
C VAL A 176 -14.03 5.23 -46.50
N GLN A 177 -15.11 5.85 -46.01
CA GLN A 177 -16.41 5.88 -46.74
C GLN A 177 -16.70 7.17 -47.52
N ALA A 178 -15.80 8.16 -47.52
CA ALA A 178 -16.00 9.45 -48.22
C ALA A 178 -15.21 9.58 -49.54
N ALA A 179 -14.72 8.47 -50.13
CA ALA A 179 -13.96 8.48 -51.38
C ALA A 179 -14.52 7.54 -52.46
N TYR A 180 -15.83 7.25 -52.46
CA TYR A 180 -16.47 6.43 -53.51
C TYR A 180 -17.81 6.97 -54.03
N LYS A 181 -18.00 8.29 -54.01
CA LYS A 181 -19.06 8.95 -54.81
C LYS A 181 -18.56 10.32 -55.26
N LEU A 182 -17.69 10.33 -56.27
CA LEU A 182 -17.47 11.41 -57.24
C LEU A 182 -16.46 10.91 -58.29
N SER A 183 -16.85 9.87 -59.02
CA SER A 183 -16.35 9.53 -60.36
C SER A 183 -17.44 8.81 -61.12
#